data_AF-A0A0R1WIK3-F1
#
_entry.id   AF-A0A0R1WIK3-F1
#
_cell.length_a   1.000
_cell.length_b   1.000
_cell.length_c   1.000
_cell.angle_alpha   90.00
_cell.angle_beta   90.00
_cell.angle_gamma   90.00
#
_symmetry.space_group_name_H-M   'P 1'
#
loop_
_entity.id
_entity.type
_entity.pdbx_description
1 polymer ?
#
loop_
_entity_poly.entity_id
_entity_poly.type
_entity_poly.pdbx_seq_one_letter_code
_entity_poly.pdbx_strand_id
1 'polypeptide(L)'
;MSTSLLVTKMQKAAEKKGIDAKIFATAAGDADNALASNDVNVLLLGPQVRFMLSQFQKKLEGKDIPVDVIDMRSYGMMDGDAVLSQAEKLMN
;
A
#
# COMPACT_ATOMS: atom_id res chain seq x y z
N MET A 1 -7.53 2.56 13.02
CA MET A 1 -8.10 3.92 12.89
C MET A 1 -7.29 4.81 11.94
N SER A 2 -5.97 4.92 12.08
CA SER A 2 -5.15 5.82 11.24
C SER A 2 -5.02 5.41 9.76
N THR A 3 -4.97 4.11 9.46
CA THR A 3 -4.83 3.62 8.07
C THR A 3 -6.08 3.84 7.23
N SER A 4 -7.28 3.84 7.84
CA SER A 4 -8.55 4.05 7.14
C SER A 4 -8.65 5.46 6.54
N LEU A 5 -8.14 6.48 7.24
CA LEU A 5 -8.14 7.86 6.73
C LEU A 5 -7.20 8.03 5.52
N LEU A 6 -6.01 7.43 5.59
CA LEU A 6 -5.07 7.46 4.47
C LEU A 6 -5.67 6.76 3.24
N VAL A 7 -6.27 5.58 3.42
CA VAL A 7 -6.98 4.85 2.34
C VAL A 7 -8.05 5.73 1.69
N THR A 8 -8.92 6.38 2.47
CA THR A 8 -9.95 7.26 1.90
C THR A 8 -9.34 8.43 1.10
N LYS A 9 -8.22 8.99 1.55
CA LYS A 9 -7.54 10.06 0.81
C LYS A 9 -6.88 9.55 -0.47
N MET A 10 -6.28 8.36 -0.44
CA MET A 10 -5.72 7.73 -1.64
C MET A 10 -6.81 7.40 -2.66
N GLN A 11 -7.98 6.91 -2.22
CA GLN A 11 -9.13 6.66 -3.10
C GLN A 11 -9.59 7.95 -3.80
N LYS A 12 -9.71 9.05 -3.05
CA LYS A 12 -10.02 10.37 -3.63
C LYS A 12 -8.94 10.86 -4.60
N ALA A 13 -7.67 10.57 -4.33
CA ALA A 13 -6.56 10.90 -5.23
C ALA A 13 -6.66 10.12 -6.54
N ALA A 14 -6.97 8.82 -6.46
CA ALA A 14 -7.16 7.95 -7.63
C ALA A 14 -8.35 8.43 -8.47
N GLU A 15 -9.49 8.71 -7.84
CA GLU A 15 -10.68 9.27 -8.49
C GLU A 15 -10.36 10.58 -9.23
N LYS A 16 -9.63 11.51 -8.61
CA LYS A 16 -9.22 12.78 -9.23
C LYS A 16 -8.29 12.59 -10.43
N LYS A 17 -7.45 11.57 -10.40
CA LYS A 17 -6.54 11.22 -11.50
C LYS A 17 -7.20 10.34 -12.57
N GLY A 18 -8.45 9.92 -12.38
CA GLY A 18 -9.16 9.00 -13.28
C GLY A 18 -8.58 7.57 -13.26
N ILE A 19 -7.94 7.18 -12.15
CA ILE A 19 -7.34 5.86 -11.98
C ILE A 19 -8.38 4.94 -11.33
N ASP A 20 -8.67 3.82 -11.99
CA ASP A 20 -9.46 2.76 -11.39
C ASP A 20 -8.58 1.91 -10.47
N ALA A 21 -8.58 2.25 -9.18
CA ALA A 21 -7.78 1.57 -8.17
C ALA A 21 -8.62 1.14 -6.97
N LYS A 22 -8.58 -0.16 -6.65
CA LYS A 22 -9.10 -0.68 -5.39
C LYS A 22 -8.05 -0.54 -4.30
N ILE A 23 -8.23 0.45 -3.43
CA ILE A 23 -7.31 0.74 -2.34
C ILE A 23 -7.96 0.33 -1.01
N PHE A 24 -7.27 -0.51 -0.24
CA PHE A 24 -7.73 -1.00 1.05
C PHE A 24 -6.56 -1.21 2.02
N ALA A 25 -6.86 -1.41 3.30
CA ALA A 25 -5.87 -1.71 4.32
C ALA A 25 -6.34 -2.87 5.20
N THR A 26 -5.41 -3.73 5.60
CA THR A 26 -5.62 -4.77 6.61
C THR A 26 -4.52 -4.72 7.67
N ALA A 27 -4.68 -5.47 8.76
CA ALA A 27 -3.62 -5.68 9.74
C ALA A 27 -2.48 -6.51 9.13
N ALA A 28 -1.23 -6.25 9.55
CA ALA A 28 -0.08 -6.96 8.99
C ALA A 28 -0.15 -8.49 9.19
N GLY A 29 -0.77 -8.95 10.28
CA GLY A 29 -1.00 -10.39 10.53
C GLY A 29 -2.04 -11.03 9.61
N ASP A 30 -2.86 -10.23 8.92
CA ASP A 30 -3.91 -10.68 7.99
C ASP A 30 -3.53 -10.39 6.51
N ALA A 31 -2.33 -9.87 6.28
CA ALA A 31 -1.83 -9.56 4.94
C ALA A 31 -1.84 -10.78 4.01
N ASP A 32 -1.58 -11.97 4.55
CA ASP A 32 -1.57 -13.22 3.78
C ASP A 32 -2.95 -13.56 3.22
N ASN A 33 -3.99 -13.42 4.04
CA ASN A 33 -5.37 -13.67 3.61
C ASN A 33 -5.81 -12.60 2.61
N ALA A 34 -5.41 -11.35 2.83
CA ALA A 34 -5.68 -10.26 1.90
C ALA A 34 -5.02 -10.48 0.53
N LEU A 35 -3.77 -10.91 0.49
CA LEU A 35 -3.02 -11.24 -0.74
C LEU A 35 -3.60 -12.47 -1.46
N ALA A 36 -4.21 -13.41 -0.73
CA ALA A 36 -4.86 -14.58 -1.34
C ALA A 36 -6.28 -14.29 -1.86
N SER A 37 -6.99 -13.35 -1.23
CA SER A 37 -8.40 -13.07 -1.52
C SER A 37 -8.61 -11.87 -2.46
N ASN A 38 -7.56 -11.14 -2.79
CA ASN A 38 -7.63 -9.96 -3.67
C ASN A 38 -6.54 -10.05 -4.74
N ASP A 39 -6.83 -9.50 -5.90
CA ASP A 39 -5.81 -9.21 -6.89
C ASP A 39 -5.05 -7.94 -6.45
N VAL A 40 -3.79 -8.12 -6.05
CA VAL A 40 -2.96 -7.06 -5.46
C VAL A 40 -1.78 -6.82 -6.38
N ASN A 41 -1.66 -5.62 -6.92
CA ASN A 41 -0.55 -5.25 -7.79
C ASN A 41 0.60 -4.55 -7.06
N VAL A 42 0.38 -4.10 -5.82
CA VAL A 42 1.39 -3.42 -4.99
C VAL A 42 1.04 -3.55 -3.52
N LEU A 43 2.03 -3.81 -2.68
CA LEU A 43 1.89 -3.87 -1.23
C LEU A 43 2.69 -2.75 -0.56
N LEU A 44 2.01 -1.87 0.16
CA LEU A 44 2.65 -0.82 0.95
C LEU A 44 2.52 -1.10 2.45
N LEU A 45 3.66 -1.14 3.12
CA LEU A 45 3.74 -1.32 4.57
C LEU A 45 3.71 0.03 5.28
N GLY A 46 2.87 0.13 6.32
CA GLY A 46 2.92 1.28 7.21
C GLY A 46 4.30 1.41 7.88
N PRO A 47 4.80 2.63 8.18
CA PRO A 47 6.13 2.82 8.75
C PRO A 47 6.37 2.04 10.04
N GLN A 48 5.30 1.82 10.82
CA GLN A 48 5.33 1.10 12.10
C GLN A 48 5.67 -0.40 11.97
N VAL A 49 5.43 -0.99 10.80
CA VAL A 49 5.72 -2.42 10.53
C VAL A 49 6.83 -2.60 9.50
N ARG A 50 7.70 -1.59 9.34
CA ARG A 50 8.85 -1.60 8.42
C ARG A 50 9.74 -2.85 8.55
N PHE A 51 9.89 -3.37 9.77
CA PHE A 51 10.71 -4.58 10.02
C PHE A 51 10.19 -5.81 9.26
N MET A 52 8.93 -5.83 8.82
CA MET A 52 8.33 -6.91 8.04
C MET A 52 8.65 -6.82 6.54
N LEU A 53 9.32 -5.76 6.07
CA LEU A 53 9.62 -5.56 4.65
C LEU A 53 10.35 -6.75 4.04
N SER A 54 11.45 -7.19 4.67
CA SER A 54 12.23 -8.32 4.19
C SER A 54 11.44 -9.63 4.17
N GLN A 55 10.48 -9.79 5.08
CA GLN A 55 9.60 -10.96 5.13
C GLN A 55 8.66 -10.97 3.91
N PHE A 56 7.98 -9.85 3.63
CA PHE A 56 7.06 -9.76 2.50
C PHE A 56 7.78 -9.77 1.14
N GLN A 57 8.96 -9.15 1.04
CA GLN A 57 9.78 -9.21 -0.17
C GLN A 57 10.16 -10.65 -0.52
N LYS A 58 10.62 -11.45 0.46
CA LYS A 58 10.89 -12.88 0.24
C LYS A 58 9.62 -13.67 -0.10
N LYS A 59 8.51 -13.35 0.54
CA LYS A 59 7.23 -14.05 0.33
C LYS A 59 6.62 -13.79 -1.05
N LEU A 60 6.83 -12.59 -1.57
CA LEU A 60 6.34 -12.13 -2.87
C LEU A 60 7.44 -12.23 -3.94
N GLU A 61 8.58 -12.84 -3.62
CA GLU A 61 9.64 -13.11 -4.58
C GLU A 61 9.11 -14.00 -5.71
N GLY A 62 9.34 -13.58 -6.96
CA GLY A 62 8.77 -14.24 -8.14
C GLY A 62 7.31 -13.93 -8.42
N LYS A 63 6.66 -13.05 -7.64
CA LYS A 63 5.38 -12.43 -8.00
C LYS A 63 5.62 -11.00 -8.48
N ASP A 64 4.79 -10.53 -9.42
CA ASP A 64 4.80 -9.14 -9.90
C ASP A 64 4.09 -8.19 -8.91
N ILE A 65 4.40 -8.33 -7.62
CA ILE A 65 3.82 -7.55 -6.52
C ILE A 65 4.96 -6.87 -5.75
N PRO A 66 5.38 -5.66 -6.17
CA PRO A 66 6.37 -4.89 -5.44
C PRO A 66 5.91 -4.59 -4.01
N VAL A 67 6.87 -4.61 -3.09
CA VAL A 67 6.66 -4.29 -1.68
C VAL A 67 7.57 -3.17 -1.26
N ASP A 68 7.00 -2.12 -0.67
CA ASP A 68 7.75 -0.99 -0.12
C ASP A 68 7.10 -0.48 1.17
N VAL A 69 7.83 0.39 1.87
CA VAL A 69 7.36 1.05 3.08
C VAL A 69 6.88 2.45 2.72
N ILE A 70 5.70 2.82 3.18
CA ILE A 70 5.16 4.17 2.97
C ILE A 70 6.15 5.19 3.54
N ASP A 71 6.42 6.26 2.79
CA ASP A 71 7.22 7.37 3.28
C ASP A 71 6.65 7.90 4.60
N MET A 72 7.51 8.06 5.62
CA MET A 72 7.09 8.42 6.97
C MET A 72 6.45 9.81 7.03
N ARG A 73 6.91 10.76 6.21
CA ARG A 73 6.36 12.10 6.10
C ARG A 73 4.99 12.04 5.43
N SER A 74 4.85 11.33 4.31
CA SER A 74 3.56 11.16 3.63
C SER A 74 2.53 10.47 4.52
N TYR A 75 2.96 9.45 5.26
CA TYR A 75 2.11 8.77 6.25
C TYR A 75 1.71 9.70 7.40
N GLY A 76 2.66 10.45 7.97
CA GLY A 76 2.41 11.39 9.07
C GLY A 76 1.46 12.54 8.68
N MET A 77 1.59 13.03 7.44
CA MET A 77 0.70 14.07 6.88
C MET A 77 -0.63 13.51 6.35
N MET A 78 -0.79 12.17 6.34
CA MET A 78 -1.91 11.48 5.70
C MET A 78 -2.09 11.98 4.26
N ASP A 79 -1.01 12.02 3.49
CA ASP A 79 -0.99 12.54 2.11
C ASP A 79 -1.33 11.41 1.12
N GLY A 80 -2.60 11.30 0.73
CA GLY A 80 -3.06 10.23 -0.16
C GLY A 80 -2.51 10.36 -1.59
N ASP A 81 -2.28 11.57 -2.08
CA ASP A 81 -1.74 11.81 -3.43
C ASP A 81 -0.28 11.33 -3.52
N ALA A 82 0.52 11.64 -2.49
CA ALA A 82 1.91 11.21 -2.42
C ALA A 82 2.05 9.68 -2.30
N VAL A 83 1.23 9.05 -1.45
CA VAL A 83 1.29 7.58 -1.25
C VAL A 83 0.77 6.84 -2.48
N LEU A 84 -0.28 7.34 -3.15
CA LEU A 84 -0.72 6.78 -4.43
C LEU A 84 0.39 6.88 -5.48
N SER A 85 1.03 8.04 -5.58
CA SER A 85 2.13 8.24 -6.54
C SER A 85 3.35 7.36 -6.23
N GLN A 86 3.60 7.03 -4.95
CA GLN A 86 4.62 6.04 -4.56
C GLN A 86 4.23 4.65 -5.07
N ALA A 87 2.97 4.23 -4.89
CA ALA A 87 2.47 2.96 -5.40
C ALA A 87 2.59 2.85 -6.93
N GLU A 88 2.17 3.89 -7.66
CA GLU A 88 2.27 3.95 -9.13
C GLU A 88 3.71 3.82 -9.63
N LYS A 89 4.69 4.40 -8.91
CA LYS A 89 6.11 4.30 -9.26
C LYS A 89 6.69 2.91 -9.08
N LEU A 90 6.11 2.09 -8.20
CA LEU A 90 6.58 0.72 -7.96
C LEU A 90 6.05 -0.25 -9.01
N MET A 91 4.89 0.05 -9.60
CA MET A 91 4.25 -0.76 -10.64
C MET A 91 4.78 -0.50 -12.06
N ASN A 92 5.61 0.55 -12.25
CA ASN A 92 6.23 0.93 -13.51
C ASN A 92 7.72 0.60 -13.52
#